data_AF-A0A957MBM7-F1
#
_entry.id   AF-A0A957MBM7-F1
#
_cell.length_a   1.000
_cell.length_b   1.000
_cell.length_c   1.000
_cell.angle_alpha   90.00
_cell.angle_beta   90.00
_cell.angle_gamma   90.00
#
_symmetry.space_group_name_H-M   'P 1'
#
loop_
_entity.id
_entity.type
_entity.pdbx_description
1 polymer ?
#
loop_
_entity_poly.entity_id
_entity_poly.type
_entity_poly.pdbx_seq_one_letter_code
_entity_poly.pdbx_strand_id
1 'polypeptide(L)'
;MNTTQSPTATLLPADRRLFRIGGAGALAIGLLYIVIVVLYALAGAPPVGGEAWLAYLAGKSAIWWGIIGLSVLTNFLFVPVALALFVALRSISRTAMAIAVAFVGLFVALELAVNWTCYAALVMLSADYATATTDAQRATL
;
A
#
# COMPACT_ATOMS: atom_id res chain seq x y z
N MET A 1 -37.86 -37.25 -17.18
CA MET A 1 -37.48 -35.87 -16.77
C MET A 1 -36.11 -35.95 -16.11
N ASN A 2 -35.06 -35.49 -16.80
CA ASN A 2 -33.68 -35.56 -16.34
C ASN A 2 -33.32 -34.17 -15.79
N THR A 3 -33.26 -34.03 -14.47
CA THR A 3 -32.78 -32.81 -13.81
C THR A 3 -31.26 -32.72 -13.99
N THR A 4 -30.81 -31.86 -14.90
CA THR A 4 -29.40 -31.46 -15.00
C THR A 4 -29.03 -30.71 -13.72
N GLN A 5 -28.45 -31.42 -12.76
CA GLN A 5 -27.74 -30.79 -11.65
C GLN A 5 -26.64 -29.91 -12.25
N SER A 6 -26.73 -28.59 -12.05
CA SER A 6 -25.59 -27.71 -12.26
C SER A 6 -24.43 -28.25 -11.45
N PRO A 7 -23.23 -28.45 -12.03
CA PRO A 7 -22.09 -28.87 -11.25
C PRO A 7 -21.76 -27.72 -10.30
N THR A 8 -22.12 -27.88 -9.02
CA THR A 8 -21.56 -27.09 -7.95
C THR A 8 -20.06 -27.31 -8.02
N ALA A 9 -19.33 -26.39 -8.64
CA ALA A 9 -17.90 -26.49 -8.80
C ALA A 9 -17.28 -26.57 -7.41
N THR A 10 -16.93 -27.78 -6.97
CA THR A 10 -16.28 -28.01 -5.68
C THR A 10 -14.97 -27.25 -5.69
N LEU A 11 -14.91 -26.15 -4.95
CA LEU A 11 -13.69 -25.37 -4.80
C LEU A 11 -12.60 -26.26 -4.21
N LEU A 12 -11.44 -26.26 -4.85
CA LEU A 12 -10.28 -26.94 -4.29
C LEU A 12 -9.94 -26.30 -2.92
N PRO A 13 -9.44 -27.06 -1.94
CA PRO A 13 -9.08 -26.53 -0.63
C PRO A 13 -8.15 -25.30 -0.69
N ALA A 14 -7.26 -25.26 -1.69
CA ALA A 14 -6.36 -24.14 -1.96
C ALA A 14 -7.12 -22.85 -2.35
N ASP A 15 -8.13 -22.95 -3.22
CA ASP A 15 -8.96 -21.82 -3.65
C ASP A 15 -9.75 -21.25 -2.46
N ARG A 16 -10.31 -22.13 -1.62
CA ARG A 16 -11.01 -21.73 -0.39
C ARG A 16 -10.08 -20.99 0.58
N ARG A 17 -8.83 -21.44 0.72
CA ARG A 17 -7.86 -20.78 1.59
C ARG A 17 -7.45 -19.41 1.04
N LEU A 18 -7.27 -19.29 -0.27
CA LEU A 18 -6.96 -18.04 -0.93
C LEU A 18 -8.10 -17.01 -0.80
N PHE A 19 -9.36 -17.44 -0.91
CA PHE A 19 -10.51 -16.56 -0.66
C PHE A 19 -10.57 -16.06 0.78
N ARG A 20 -10.22 -16.88 1.77
CA ARG A 20 -10.16 -16.43 3.17
C ARG A 20 -9.04 -15.42 3.39
N ILE A 21 -7.85 -15.67 2.84
CA ILE A 21 -6.70 -14.78 2.98
C ILE A 21 -6.97 -13.46 2.24
N GLY A 22 -7.44 -13.53 0.98
CA GLY A 22 -7.78 -12.35 0.20
C GLY A 22 -8.94 -11.57 0.80
N GLY A 23 -10.00 -12.23 1.27
CA GLY A 23 -11.12 -11.56 1.94
C GLY A 23 -10.70 -10.88 3.25
N ALA A 24 -9.91 -11.55 4.09
CA ALA A 24 -9.34 -10.95 5.29
C ALA A 24 -8.41 -9.79 4.94
N GLY A 25 -7.60 -9.92 3.89
CA GLY A 25 -6.75 -8.86 3.37
C GLY A 25 -7.54 -7.63 2.92
N ALA A 26 -8.63 -7.82 2.19
CA ALA A 26 -9.49 -6.73 1.74
C ALA A 26 -10.13 -5.98 2.93
N LEU A 27 -10.60 -6.70 3.95
CA LEU A 27 -11.11 -6.08 5.18
C LEU A 27 -10.00 -5.32 5.91
N ALA A 28 -8.83 -5.93 6.07
CA ALA A 28 -7.68 -5.29 6.72
C ALA A 28 -7.27 -4.01 5.98
N ILE A 29 -7.21 -4.02 4.64
CA ILE A 29 -6.95 -2.82 3.83
C ILE A 29 -7.98 -1.74 4.16
N GLY A 30 -9.28 -2.07 4.16
CA GLY A 30 -10.34 -1.11 4.48
C GLY A 30 -10.17 -0.45 5.85
N LEU A 31 -9.87 -1.24 6.90
CA LEU A 31 -9.61 -0.70 8.23
C LEU A 31 -8.32 0.14 8.28
N LEU A 32 -7.24 -0.34 7.66
CA LEU A 32 -5.95 0.35 7.65
C LEU A 32 -6.03 1.70 6.94
N TYR A 33 -6.81 1.81 5.86
CA TYR A 33 -7.02 3.10 5.19
C TYR A 33 -7.70 4.12 6.08
N ILE A 34 -8.63 3.71 6.95
CA ILE A 34 -9.24 4.63 7.94
C ILE A 34 -8.15 5.18 8.86
N VAL A 35 -7.26 4.32 9.36
CA VAL A 35 -6.13 4.75 10.21
C VAL A 35 -5.18 5.67 9.44
N ILE A 36 -4.81 5.33 8.21
CA ILE A 36 -3.94 6.15 7.36
C ILE A 36 -4.54 7.54 7.13
N VAL A 37 -5.85 7.63 6.83
CA VAL A 37 -6.55 8.91 6.66
C VAL A 37 -6.51 9.74 7.94
N VAL A 38 -6.72 9.14 9.10
CA VAL A 38 -6.58 9.82 10.39
C VAL A 38 -5.14 10.32 10.58
N LEU A 39 -4.12 9.51 10.27
CA LEU A 39 -2.73 9.93 10.37
C LEU A 39 -2.41 11.11 9.44
N TYR A 40 -2.93 11.11 8.21
CA TYR A 40 -2.79 12.26 7.31
C TYR A 40 -3.46 13.51 7.87
N ALA A 41 -4.66 13.38 8.45
CA ALA A 41 -5.35 14.50 9.09
C ALA A 41 -4.54 15.07 10.27
N LEU A 42 -3.92 14.20 11.08
CA LEU A 42 -3.06 14.59 12.20
C LEU A 42 -1.72 15.19 11.74
N ALA A 43 -1.17 14.71 10.62
CA ALA A 43 0.01 15.32 10.01
C ALA A 43 -0.31 16.75 9.56
N GLY A 44 -1.49 16.97 8.98
CA GLY A 44 -1.94 18.25 8.48
C GLY A 44 -1.41 18.55 7.07
N ALA A 45 -1.77 19.73 6.55
CA ALA A 45 -1.35 20.16 5.22
C ALA A 45 0.18 20.39 5.20
N PRO A 46 0.90 19.77 4.25
CA PRO A 46 2.32 19.98 4.18
C PRO A 46 2.62 21.33 3.49
N PRO A 47 3.69 22.03 3.89
CA PRO A 47 4.00 23.36 3.40
C PRO A 47 4.51 23.34 1.96
N VAL A 48 4.53 24.50 1.30
CA VAL A 48 5.14 24.64 -0.03
C VAL A 48 6.62 25.01 0.13
N GLY A 49 7.49 24.33 -0.61
CA GLY A 49 8.95 24.57 -0.62
C GLY A 49 9.74 23.50 0.14
N GLY A 50 10.92 23.15 -0.40
CA GLY A 50 11.71 22.01 0.08
C GLY A 50 12.18 22.15 1.53
N GLU A 51 12.76 23.30 1.89
CA GLU A 51 13.25 23.54 3.25
C GLU A 51 12.13 23.53 4.30
N ALA A 52 11.00 24.19 3.98
CA ALA A 52 9.82 24.18 4.84
C ALA A 52 9.27 22.75 5.00
N TRP A 53 9.34 21.93 3.96
CA TRP A 53 8.95 20.53 4.00
C TRP A 53 9.84 19.69 4.93
N LEU A 54 11.16 19.87 4.85
CA LEU A 54 12.11 19.19 5.73
C LEU A 54 11.89 19.58 7.20
N ALA A 55 11.71 20.87 7.49
CA ALA A 55 11.39 21.33 8.84
C ALA A 55 10.05 20.75 9.36
N TYR A 56 9.04 20.69 8.48
CA TYR A 56 7.74 20.08 8.79
C TYR A 56 7.85 18.58 9.10
N LEU A 57 8.62 17.82 8.31
CA LEU A 57 8.80 16.39 8.52
C LEU A 57 9.59 16.09 9.81
N ALA A 58 10.60 16.88 10.14
CA ALA A 58 11.39 16.70 11.36
C ALA A 58 10.49 16.72 12.61
N GLY A 59 9.52 17.63 12.66
CA GLY A 59 8.55 17.72 13.76
C GLY A 59 7.44 16.66 13.76
N LYS A 60 7.31 15.87 12.68
CA LYS A 60 6.22 14.90 12.47
C LYS A 60 6.70 13.52 12.04
N SER A 61 7.97 13.23 12.25
CA SER A 61 8.65 12.03 11.77
C SER A 61 7.95 10.73 12.19
N ALA A 62 7.49 10.64 13.44
CA ALA A 62 6.76 9.48 13.94
C ALA A 62 5.44 9.22 13.20
N ILE A 63 4.67 10.28 12.90
CA ILE A 63 3.41 10.18 12.16
C ILE A 63 3.68 9.70 10.73
N TRP A 64 4.70 10.28 10.07
CA TRP A 64 5.07 9.92 8.71
C TRP A 64 5.61 8.50 8.60
N TRP A 65 6.42 8.02 9.56
CA TRP A 65 6.81 6.62 9.62
C TRP A 65 5.63 5.68 9.81
N GLY A 66 4.63 6.09 10.62
CA GLY A 66 3.36 5.37 10.74
C GLY A 66 2.62 5.26 9.41
N ILE A 67 2.49 6.37 8.67
CA ILE A 67 1.86 6.40 7.35
C ILE A 67 2.62 5.48 6.38
N ILE A 68 3.94 5.62 6.28
CA ILE A 68 4.78 4.80 5.39
C ILE A 68 4.61 3.32 5.72
N GLY A 69 4.75 2.94 7.00
CA GLY A 69 4.66 1.55 7.43
C GLY A 69 3.30 0.91 7.15
N LEU A 70 2.21 1.62 7.45
CA LEU A 70 0.86 1.13 7.18
C LEU A 70 0.58 1.04 5.68
N SER A 71 1.01 2.03 4.88
CA SER A 71 0.82 1.98 3.43
C SER A 71 1.60 0.86 2.77
N VAL A 72 2.86 0.63 3.17
CA VAL A 72 3.66 -0.52 2.72
C VAL A 72 2.96 -1.84 3.07
N LEU A 73 2.43 -1.96 4.29
CA LEU A 73 1.64 -3.14 4.69
C LEU A 73 0.42 -3.34 3.78
N THR A 74 -0.35 -2.27 3.50
CA THR A 74 -1.51 -2.36 2.61
C THR A 74 -1.14 -2.78 1.18
N ASN A 75 0.01 -2.33 0.65
CA ASN A 75 0.51 -2.74 -0.66
C ASN A 75 0.75 -4.26 -0.71
N PHE A 76 1.32 -4.85 0.33
CA PHE A 76 1.47 -6.29 0.39
C PHE A 76 0.14 -7.03 0.48
N LEU A 77 -0.86 -6.48 1.19
CA LEU A 77 -2.19 -7.06 1.29
C LEU A 77 -2.96 -7.04 -0.04
N PHE A 78 -2.68 -6.09 -0.94
CA PHE A 78 -3.29 -6.07 -2.27
C PHE A 78 -2.94 -7.31 -3.10
N VAL A 79 -1.77 -7.93 -2.88
CA VAL A 79 -1.33 -9.12 -3.62
C VAL A 79 -2.28 -10.33 -3.42
N PRO A 80 -2.51 -10.84 -2.19
CA PRO A 80 -3.45 -11.94 -1.98
C PRO A 80 -4.89 -11.58 -2.35
N VAL A 81 -5.29 -10.30 -2.25
CA VAL A 81 -6.61 -9.84 -2.72
C VAL A 81 -6.73 -9.99 -4.23
N ALA A 82 -5.74 -9.53 -5.00
CA ALA A 82 -5.73 -9.65 -6.45
C ALA A 82 -5.72 -11.12 -6.90
N LEU A 83 -4.96 -11.98 -6.23
CA LEU A 83 -4.94 -13.42 -6.50
C LEU A 83 -6.29 -14.09 -6.19
N ALA A 84 -6.93 -13.72 -5.08
CA ALA A 84 -8.26 -14.22 -4.73
C ALA A 84 -9.30 -13.79 -5.79
N LEU A 85 -9.27 -12.53 -6.23
CA LEU A 85 -10.14 -12.05 -7.31
C LEU A 85 -9.88 -12.77 -8.62
N PHE A 86 -8.61 -13.03 -8.97
CA PHE A 86 -8.25 -13.82 -10.14
C PHE A 86 -8.90 -15.19 -10.12
N VAL A 87 -8.77 -15.93 -9.01
CA VAL A 87 -9.38 -17.27 -8.90
C VAL A 87 -10.91 -17.22 -8.95
N ALA A 88 -11.52 -16.18 -8.39
CA ALA A 88 -12.98 -16.01 -8.38
C ALA A 88 -13.54 -15.65 -9.77
N LEU A 89 -12.84 -14.84 -10.57
CA LEU A 89 -13.36 -14.30 -11.83
C LEU A 89 -12.70 -14.87 -13.09
N ARG A 90 -11.68 -15.73 -12.99
CA ARG A 90 -10.99 -16.33 -14.15
C ARG A 90 -11.90 -17.11 -15.09
N SER A 91 -13.03 -17.62 -14.61
CA SER A 91 -14.02 -18.33 -15.42
C SER A 91 -14.79 -17.41 -16.37
N ILE A 92 -14.85 -16.10 -16.07
CA ILE A 92 -15.53 -15.09 -16.88
C ILE A 92 -14.60 -14.59 -17.97
N SER A 93 -13.41 -14.11 -17.59
CA SER A 93 -12.37 -13.67 -18.54
C SER A 93 -10.99 -13.80 -17.92
N ARG A 94 -10.32 -14.92 -18.23
CA ARG A 94 -8.98 -15.21 -17.72
C ARG A 94 -7.95 -14.16 -18.15
N THR A 95 -8.03 -13.69 -19.40
CA THR A 95 -7.10 -12.68 -19.93
C THR A 95 -7.26 -11.34 -19.24
N ALA A 96 -8.50 -10.86 -19.09
CA ALA A 96 -8.76 -9.60 -18.39
C ALA A 96 -8.30 -9.67 -16.92
N MET A 97 -8.58 -10.79 -16.24
CA MET A 97 -8.11 -10.98 -14.86
C MET A 97 -6.59 -11.09 -14.75
N ALA A 98 -5.90 -11.72 -15.71
CA ALA A 98 -4.44 -11.77 -15.72
C ALA A 98 -3.83 -10.38 -15.89
N ILE A 99 -4.39 -9.57 -16.80
CA ILE A 99 -4.00 -8.17 -16.99
C ILE A 99 -4.23 -7.37 -15.70
N ALA A 100 -5.39 -7.52 -15.06
CA ALA A 100 -5.70 -6.83 -13.81
C ALA A 100 -4.69 -7.18 -12.69
N VAL A 101 -4.36 -8.46 -12.52
CA VAL A 101 -3.33 -8.88 -11.55
C VAL A 101 -1.96 -8.30 -11.88
N ALA A 102 -1.58 -8.26 -13.16
CA ALA A 102 -0.32 -7.66 -13.58
C ALA A 102 -0.25 -6.16 -13.26
N PHE A 103 -1.34 -5.41 -13.48
CA PHE A 103 -1.41 -4.00 -13.10
C PHE A 103 -1.38 -3.79 -11.59
N VAL A 104 -2.03 -4.63 -10.79
CA VAL A 104 -1.92 -4.56 -9.33
C VAL A 104 -0.49 -4.87 -8.89
N GLY A 105 0.16 -5.87 -9.48
CA GLY A 105 1.56 -6.18 -9.20
C GLY A 105 2.50 -5.01 -9.55
N LEU A 106 2.29 -4.39 -10.71
CA LEU A 106 3.03 -3.19 -11.12
C LEU A 106 2.79 -2.02 -10.17
N PHE A 107 1.53 -1.77 -9.78
CA PHE A 107 1.17 -0.75 -8.80
C PHE A 107 1.92 -0.95 -7.48
N VAL A 108 1.89 -2.17 -6.92
CA VAL A 108 2.60 -2.51 -5.68
C VAL A 108 4.11 -2.29 -5.85
N ALA A 109 4.69 -2.71 -6.97
CA ALA A 109 6.11 -2.54 -7.23
C ALA A 109 6.51 -1.05 -7.31
N LEU A 110 5.74 -0.23 -8.02
CA LEU A 110 6.00 1.21 -8.17
C LEU A 110 5.82 1.95 -6.84
N GLU A 111 4.78 1.62 -6.09
CA GLU A 111 4.55 2.19 -4.76
C GLU A 111 5.74 1.92 -3.83
N LEU A 112 6.25 0.68 -3.80
CA LEU A 112 7.38 0.32 -2.94
C LEU A 112 8.70 0.94 -3.45
N ALA A 113 8.97 0.84 -4.75
CA ALA A 113 10.25 1.26 -5.31
C ALA A 113 10.40 2.79 -5.38
N VAL A 114 9.31 3.51 -5.63
CA VAL A 114 9.35 4.94 -5.88
C VAL A 114 8.68 5.71 -4.75
N ASN A 115 7.37 5.50 -4.55
CA ASN A 115 6.58 6.36 -3.66
C ASN A 115 7.06 6.29 -2.21
N TRP A 116 6.99 5.12 -1.59
CA TRP A 116 7.32 4.94 -0.17
C TRP A 116 8.82 5.06 0.10
N THR A 117 9.67 4.67 -0.86
CA THR A 117 11.12 4.88 -0.77
C THR A 117 11.48 6.37 -0.79
N CYS A 118 10.84 7.17 -1.65
CA CYS A 118 11.04 8.62 -1.69
C CYS A 118 10.60 9.29 -0.38
N TYR A 119 9.41 8.95 0.13
CA TYR A 119 8.96 9.47 1.42
C TYR A 119 9.87 9.06 2.59
N ALA A 120 10.34 7.81 2.63
CA ALA A 120 11.29 7.35 3.64
C ALA A 120 12.60 8.14 3.58
N ALA A 121 13.15 8.34 2.37
CA ALA A 121 14.34 9.14 2.17
C ALA A 121 14.14 10.59 2.63
N LEU A 122 12.99 11.20 2.34
CA LEU A 122 12.66 12.55 2.80
C LEU A 122 12.57 12.65 4.32
N VAL A 123 11.98 11.65 4.99
CA VAL A 123 11.91 11.63 6.46
C VAL A 123 13.31 11.47 7.06
N MET A 124 14.17 10.63 6.50
CA MET A 124 15.57 10.50 6.94
C MET A 124 16.34 11.80 6.73
N LEU A 125 16.26 12.37 5.53
CA LEU A 125 16.88 13.66 5.19
C LEU A 125 16.41 14.79 6.11
N SER A 126 15.13 14.78 6.50
CA SER A 126 14.60 15.78 7.44
C SER A 126 15.22 15.69 8.84
N ALA A 127 15.56 14.48 9.29
CA ALA A 127 16.24 14.29 10.56
C ALA A 127 17.68 14.82 10.48
N ASP A 128 18.40 14.51 9.39
CA ASP A 128 19.76 15.01 9.17
C ASP A 128 19.76 16.54 9.08
N TYR A 129 18.83 17.11 8.33
CA TYR A 129 18.66 18.56 8.19
C TYR A 129 18.38 19.24 9.55
N ALA A 130 17.56 18.63 10.41
CA ALA A 130 17.27 19.15 11.74
C ALA A 130 18.47 19.09 12.70
N THR A 131 19.38 18.13 12.53
CA THR A 131 20.61 18.03 13.35
C THR A 131 21.75 18.92 12.85
N ALA A 132 21.70 19.37 11.59
CA ALA A 132 22.71 20.25 11.03
C ALA A 132 22.68 21.63 11.70
N THR A 133 23.84 22.04 12.24
CA THR A 133 24.00 23.26 13.04
C THR A 133 24.45 24.48 12.24
N THR A 134 24.86 24.28 10.98
CA THR A 134 25.37 25.33 10.09
C THR A 134 24.78 25.21 8.70
N ASP A 135 24.68 26.34 7.99
CA ASP A 135 24.22 26.34 6.60
C ASP A 135 25.18 25.59 5.67
N ALA A 136 26.48 25.60 5.99
CA ALA A 136 27.48 24.80 5.28
C ALA A 136 27.22 23.29 5.40
N GLN A 137 26.78 22.79 6.57
CA GLN A 137 26.39 21.39 6.75
C GLN A 137 25.09 21.06 6.00
N ARG A 138 24.12 21.98 5.98
CA ARG A 138 22.86 21.80 5.26
C ARG A 138 23.06 21.77 3.74
N ALA A 139 24.03 22.51 3.22
CA ALA A 139 24.34 22.54 1.79
C ALA A 139 24.96 21.24 1.24
N THR A 140 25.35 20.29 2.10
CA THR A 140 25.91 18.98 1.71
C THR A 140 24.89 17.84 1.74
N LEU A 141 23.66 18.12 2.19
CA LEU A 141 22.54 17.17 2.26
C LEU A 141 21.71 17.23 0.97
#